data_AF-A0A0S8GQK4-F1
#
_entry.id   AF-A0A0S8GQK4-F1
#
_cell.length_a   1.000
_cell.length_b   1.000
_cell.length_c   1.000
_cell.angle_alpha   90.00
_cell.angle_beta   90.00
_cell.angle_gamma   90.00
#
_symmetry.space_group_name_H-M   'P 1'
#
loop_
_entity.id
_entity.type
_entity.pdbx_description
1 polymer ?
#
loop_
_entity_poly.entity_id
_entity_poly.type
_entity_poly.pdbx_seq_one_letter_code
_entity_poly.pdbx_strand_id
1 'polypeptide(L)' 'MNVADVVYLVTYLFLDGPAPDPPASGDANDDCVVDIGDAVYLVTYVFLEGPEPLKGCAW' A
#
# COMPACT_ATOMS: atom_id res chain seq x y z
N MET A 1 -9.92 -3.31 -3.04
CA MET A 1 -8.65 -3.69 -2.44
C MET A 1 -8.73 -5.12 -1.92
N ASN A 2 -7.72 -5.93 -2.16
CA ASN A 2 -7.62 -7.34 -1.80
C ASN A 2 -6.14 -7.75 -1.64
N VAL A 3 -5.88 -9.05 -1.50
CA VAL A 3 -4.52 -9.58 -1.34
C VAL A 3 -3.58 -9.27 -2.52
N ALA A 4 -4.12 -9.05 -3.73
CA ALA A 4 -3.30 -8.71 -4.90
C ALA A 4 -2.69 -7.30 -4.76
N ASP A 5 -3.34 -6.37 -4.05
CA ASP A 5 -2.79 -5.04 -3.79
C ASP A 5 -1.58 -5.12 -2.85
N VAL A 6 -1.65 -5.99 -1.83
CA VAL A 6 -0.51 -6.28 -0.94
C VAL A 6 0.67 -6.86 -1.75
N VAL A 7 0.39 -7.84 -2.61
CA VAL A 7 1.43 -8.48 -3.45
C VAL A 7 2.04 -7.47 -4.41
N TYR A 8 1.23 -6.61 -5.01
CA TYR A 8 1.69 -5.56 -5.91
C TYR A 8 2.65 -4.60 -5.18
N LEU A 9 2.28 -4.12 -3.99
CA LEU A 9 3.12 -3.20 -3.23
C LEU A 9 4.45 -3.84 -2.80
N VAL A 10 4.41 -5.10 -2.34
CA VAL A 10 5.63 -5.87 -2.01
C VAL A 10 6.52 -6.06 -3.23
N THR A 11 5.93 -6.27 -4.41
CA THR A 11 6.69 -6.42 -5.65
C THR A 11 7.39 -5.12 -6.04
N TYR A 12 6.70 -3.99 -5.93
CA TYR A 12 7.31 -2.68 -6.14
C TYR A 12 8.48 -2.43 -5.17
N LEU A 13 8.25 -2.64 -3.87
CA LEU A 13 9.22 -2.28 -2.81
C LEU A 13 10.48 -3.16 -2.78
N PHE A 14 10.35 -4.46 -3.10
CA PHE A 14 11.43 -5.42 -2.86
C PHE A 14 11.90 -6.18 -4.09
N LEU A 15 11.13 -6.15 -5.18
CA LEU A 15 11.39 -6.97 -6.38
C LEU A 15 11.54 -6.12 -7.65
N ASP A 16 11.81 -4.82 -7.49
CA ASP A 16 12.00 -3.87 -8.60
C ASP A 16 10.79 -3.85 -9.57
N GLY A 17 9.60 -4.03 -8.99
CA GLY A 17 8.34 -3.97 -9.72
C GLY A 17 7.98 -2.56 -10.17
N PRO A 18 6.91 -2.41 -10.99
CA PRO A 18 6.44 -1.10 -11.41
C PRO A 18 5.94 -0.28 -10.21
N ALA A 19 6.24 1.01 -10.21
CA ALA A 19 5.73 1.95 -9.22
C ALA A 19 4.20 2.12 -9.33
N PRO A 20 3.49 2.37 -8.21
CA PRO A 20 2.07 2.72 -8.23
C PRO A 20 1.81 3.99 -9.06
N ASP A 21 0.76 3.98 -9.86
CA ASP A 21 0.31 5.13 -10.67
C ASP A 21 -1.21 5.33 -10.49
N PRO A 22 -1.66 6.39 -9.80
CA PRO A 22 -0.85 7.47 -9.22
C PRO A 22 -0.04 7.01 -8.00
N PRO A 23 1.06 7.70 -7.62
CA PRO A 23 1.88 7.36 -6.45
C PRO A 23 1.06 7.26 -5.15
N ALA A 24 0.03 8.10 -5.03
CA ALA A 24 -0.93 8.10 -3.92
C ALA A 24 -1.68 6.77 -3.73
N SER A 25 -1.71 5.89 -4.74
CA SER A 25 -2.31 4.56 -4.61
C SER A 25 -1.45 3.56 -3.84
N GLY A 26 -0.16 3.87 -3.66
CA GLY A 26 0.76 3.06 -2.86
C GLY A 26 0.81 3.42 -1.37
N ASP A 27 0.38 4.64 -1.03
CA ASP A 27 0.36 5.18 0.33
C ASP A 27 -0.99 4.84 0.98
N ALA A 28 -1.03 3.68 1.64
CA ALA A 28 -2.22 3.11 2.24
C ALA A 28 -2.48 3.64 3.66
N ASN A 29 -1.44 4.12 4.34
CA ASN A 29 -1.52 4.63 5.71
C ASN A 29 -1.62 6.17 5.79
N ASP A 30 -1.55 6.89 4.66
CA ASP A 30 -1.63 8.36 4.52
C ASP A 30 -0.52 9.09 5.29
N ASP A 31 0.68 8.52 5.29
CA ASP A 31 1.87 9.15 5.88
C ASP A 31 2.74 9.90 4.87
N CYS A 32 2.27 9.97 3.61
CA CYS A 32 2.93 10.59 2.48
C CYS A 32 4.23 9.89 2.03
N VAL A 33 4.47 8.64 2.44
CA VAL A 33 5.65 7.86 2.06
C VAL A 33 5.20 6.47 1.61
N VAL A 34 5.52 6.09 0.37
CA VAL A 34 5.27 4.71 -0.09
C VAL A 34 6.39 3.80 0.38
N ASP A 35 6.16 3.02 1.44
CA ASP A 35 7.14 2.10 2.03
C ASP A 35 6.53 0.80 2.59
N ILE A 36 7.29 0.08 3.43
CA ILE A 36 6.84 -1.19 4.04
C ILE A 36 5.66 -1.01 5.00
N GLY A 37 5.51 0.18 5.60
CA GLY A 37 4.40 0.55 6.47
C GLY A 37 3.06 0.40 5.79
N ASP A 38 2.96 0.78 4.51
CA ASP A 38 1.77 0.59 3.70
C ASP A 38 1.43 -0.89 3.50
N ALA A 39 2.42 -1.72 3.16
CA ALA A 39 2.22 -3.15 2.98
C ALA A 39 1.71 -3.80 4.28
N VAL A 40 2.28 -3.42 5.42
CA VAL A 40 1.83 -3.88 6.75
C VAL A 40 0.42 -3.41 7.07
N TYR A 41 0.09 -2.16 6.72
CA TYR A 41 -1.26 -1.60 6.89
C TYR A 41 -2.29 -2.40 6.07
N LEU A 42 -1.98 -2.68 4.80
CA LEU A 42 -2.84 -3.47 3.92
C LEU A 42 -3.04 -4.90 4.42
N VAL A 43 -1.99 -5.56 4.92
CA VAL A 43 -2.11 -6.90 5.53
C VAL A 43 -3.03 -6.86 6.75
N THR A 44 -2.92 -5.83 7.57
CA THR A 44 -3.74 -5.64 8.77
C THR A 44 -5.21 -5.46 8.40
N TYR A 45 -5.51 -4.66 7.37
CA TYR A 45 -6.87 -4.54 6.86
C TYR A 45 -7.41 -5.86 6.30
N VAL A 46 -6.66 -6.53 5.41
CA VAL A 46 -7.14 -7.70 4.67
C VAL A 46 -7.32 -8.94 5.56
N PHE A 47 -6.45 -9.15 6.55
CA PHE A 47 -6.41 -10.40 7.32
C PHE A 47 -6.79 -10.25 8.79
N LEU A 48 -6.71 -9.03 9.35
CA LEU A 48 -6.90 -8.80 10.79
C LEU A 48 -8.08 -7.86 11.08
N GLU A 49 -8.95 -7.62 10.10
CA GLU A 49 -10.10 -6.71 10.21
C GLU A 49 -9.68 -5.31 10.71
N GLY A 50 -8.51 -4.85 10.26
CA GLY A 50 -7.99 -3.51 10.55
C GLY A 50 -8.82 -2.39 9.91
N PRO A 51 -8.44 -1.13 10.16
CA PRO A 51 -9.08 0.04 9.54
C PRO A 51 -8.92 0.02 8.01
N GLU A 52 -9.92 0.56 7.31
CA GLU A 52 -9.86 0.78 5.87
C GLU A 52 -8.65 1.67 5.49
N PRO A 53 -8.03 1.45 4.33
CA PRO A 53 -7.00 2.33 3.81
C PRO A 53 -7.51 3.73 3.58
N LEU A 54 -6.59 4.66 3.78
CA LEU A 54 -6.80 6.06 3.52
C LEU A 54 -6.44 6.38 2.06
N LYS A 55 -6.90 7.53 1.59
CA LYS A 55 -6.39 8.07 0.33
C LYS A 55 -5.03 8.69 0.63
N GLY A 56 -3.96 8.04 0.18
CA GLY A 56 -2.61 8.58 0.31
C GLY A 56 -2.44 9.95 -0.35
N CYS A 57 -1.33 10.60 -0.01
CA CYS A 57 -1.05 11.97 -0.41
C CYS A 57 -0.95 12.10 -1.93
N ALA A 58 -1.81 12.96 -2.51
CA ALA A 58 -1.78 13.31 -3.94
C ALA A 58 -0.99 14.61 -4.15
N TRP A 59 0.22 14.51 -4.72
CA TRP A 59 1.07 15.64 -5.08
C TRP A 59 0.77 16.14 -6.50
#